data_AF-A0A432XYT1-F1
#
_entry.id   AF-A0A432XYT1-F1
#
_cell.length_a   1.000
_cell.length_b   1.000
_cell.length_c   1.000
_cell.angle_alpha   90.00
_cell.angle_beta   90.00
_cell.angle_gamma   90.00
#
_symmetry.space_group_name_H-M   'P 1'
#
loop_
_entity.id
_entity.type
_entity.pdbx_description
1 polymer ?
#
loop_
_entity_poly.entity_id
_entity_poly.type
_entity_poly.pdbx_seq_one_letter_code
_entity_poly.pdbx_strand_id
1 'polypeptide(L)'
;MRGVVIAAALLGLSGGLSGCSLLNSQESTENTAATQSLQFLFADAPAAPDLATLQQFPYPVTYVQFEDAPRTILVLAATGNHGQYWFSAGDEALTLWQGRVIRSSALERENRVHTDQLHKDPLACYLEQPTEQPTEQPQQQSQQQQSQQQQPQQQNCRSNWQRNIQIQRPTARYTPHDPQFEIVTLQVQSEFQRNGRDLTEQGTATEYVAGKAVKTHDFSNSYRLSIDNQYVISSKQWLSPQHGYVELEMVNLARPIAPRGDAQVTRFQVPITSEAQPRLRYFVEANQQHFYPDSYWPGLRIHSDELDERFVGRHTGMLKRLRMLAEIYQHDGDTELEQAARQLIQQFQQWPMRASYVHGLDPAKMRTALEHNPVLNARDAEDAYEIVLAPASSTQVGVSNLIKTERWLIQPNGNIRQLEPREKLNDGQPGIVLTSIAESDLPSGFRDINAQLAMFLQHWDYSQGAQTSGAGNK
;
A
#
# COMPACT_ATOMS: atom_id res chain seq x y z
N MET A 1 -29.21 -32.61 13.49
CA MET A 1 -29.45 -32.90 14.93
C MET A 1 -28.82 -31.77 15.71
N ARG A 2 -29.65 -31.03 16.46
CA ARG A 2 -29.25 -29.85 17.23
C ARG A 2 -28.83 -30.30 18.64
N GLY A 3 -27.62 -29.95 19.05
CA GLY A 3 -27.14 -30.13 20.42
C GLY A 3 -27.05 -28.78 21.11
N VAL A 4 -27.91 -28.58 22.11
CA VAL A 4 -27.92 -27.43 23.01
C VAL A 4 -26.97 -27.75 24.16
N VAL A 5 -26.00 -26.87 24.43
CA VAL A 5 -25.21 -26.89 25.67
C VAL A 5 -25.41 -25.55 26.37
N ILE A 6 -26.00 -25.62 27.56
CA ILE A 6 -26.15 -24.51 28.51
C ILE A 6 -24.91 -24.56 29.42
N ALA A 7 -24.15 -23.47 29.47
CA ALA A 7 -23.12 -23.26 30.48
C ALA A 7 -23.44 -21.97 31.25
N ALA A 8 -23.65 -22.12 32.56
CA ALA A 8 -23.79 -21.04 33.51
C ALA A 8 -22.40 -20.52 33.91
N ALA A 9 -22.21 -19.21 33.87
CA ALA A 9 -20.99 -18.54 34.35
C ALA A 9 -21.34 -17.56 35.47
N LEU A 10 -20.61 -17.71 36.59
CA LEU A 10 -20.67 -16.90 37.79
C LEU A 10 -20.15 -15.48 37.55
N LEU A 11 -20.87 -14.51 38.10
CA LEU A 11 -20.49 -13.09 38.19
C LEU A 11 -19.45 -12.87 39.30
N GLY A 12 -18.21 -12.56 38.92
CA GLY A 12 -17.18 -12.00 39.78
C GLY A 12 -17.00 -10.52 39.48
N LEU A 13 -17.53 -9.67 40.36
CA LEU A 13 -17.35 -8.22 40.36
C LEU A 13 -15.89 -7.87 40.69
N SER A 14 -15.17 -7.26 39.74
CA SER A 14 -13.96 -6.48 40.02
C SER A 14 -14.09 -5.12 39.36
N GLY A 15 -14.24 -4.09 40.19
CA GLY A 15 -14.22 -2.70 39.79
C GLY A 15 -12.77 -2.23 39.63
N GLY A 16 -12.44 -1.77 38.42
CA GLY A 16 -11.16 -1.16 38.09
C GLY A 16 -11.39 -0.11 37.02
N LEU A 17 -10.88 1.10 37.26
CA LEU A 17 -11.05 2.30 36.47
C LEU A 17 -10.52 2.12 35.03
N SER A 18 -11.39 1.82 34.07
CA SER A 18 -11.10 1.84 32.63
C SER A 18 -11.68 3.09 31.97
N GLY A 19 -10.96 4.20 32.12
CA GLY A 19 -11.24 5.46 31.43
C GLY A 19 -10.35 5.66 30.20
N CYS A 20 -10.31 4.69 29.29
CA CYS A 20 -9.61 4.78 28.00
C CYS A 20 -10.49 4.18 26.90
N SER A 21 -11.53 4.92 26.49
CA SER A 21 -12.24 4.67 25.23
C SER A 21 -12.08 5.91 24.36
N LEU A 22 -10.86 6.11 23.87
CA LEU A 22 -10.66 6.86 22.63
C LEU A 22 -11.26 5.99 21.54
N LEU A 23 -12.40 6.44 20.99
CA LEU A 23 -12.90 6.05 19.68
C LEU A 23 -12.79 4.55 19.41
N ASN A 24 -13.57 3.74 20.13
CA ASN A 24 -14.17 2.61 19.46
C ASN A 24 -15.13 3.24 18.43
N SER A 25 -14.60 3.64 17.28
CA SER A 25 -15.38 3.57 16.06
C SER A 25 -15.90 2.14 16.08
N GLN A 26 -17.22 1.97 16.27
CA GLN A 26 -17.86 0.85 15.59
C GLN A 26 -17.31 0.97 14.17
N GLU A 27 -16.46 0.02 13.76
CA GLU A 27 -16.03 -0.11 12.38
C GLU A 27 -17.32 -0.24 11.60
N SER A 28 -17.85 0.89 11.15
CA SER A 28 -18.95 0.92 10.23
C SER A 28 -18.32 0.43 8.95
N THR A 29 -18.36 -0.89 8.75
CA THR A 29 -18.18 -1.58 7.47
C THR A 29 -19.33 -1.19 6.54
N GLU A 30 -19.65 0.10 6.49
CA GLU A 30 -20.63 0.69 5.61
C GLU A 30 -20.01 0.72 4.22
N ASN A 31 -20.19 -0.41 3.54
CA ASN A 31 -19.94 -0.54 2.11
C ASN A 31 -20.76 0.53 1.37
N THR A 32 -20.16 1.13 0.35
CA THR A 32 -20.91 2.07 -0.51
C THR A 32 -22.10 1.39 -1.20
N ALA A 33 -23.12 2.16 -1.55
CA ALA A 33 -24.29 1.66 -2.30
C ALA A 33 -23.91 0.96 -3.62
N ALA A 34 -22.80 1.39 -4.25
CA ALA A 34 -22.26 0.75 -5.45
C ALA A 34 -21.74 -0.67 -5.15
N THR A 35 -20.97 -0.83 -4.07
CA THR A 35 -20.47 -2.14 -3.61
C THR A 35 -21.63 -3.07 -3.25
N GLN A 36 -22.63 -2.56 -2.51
CA GLN A 36 -23.83 -3.33 -2.16
C GLN A 36 -24.63 -3.78 -3.39
N SER A 37 -24.71 -2.93 -4.42
CA SER A 37 -25.37 -3.28 -5.68
C SER A 37 -24.62 -4.37 -6.45
N LEU A 38 -23.28 -4.29 -6.50
CA LEU A 38 -22.46 -5.35 -7.11
C LEU A 38 -22.58 -6.67 -6.35
N GLN A 39 -22.57 -6.61 -5.01
CA GLN A 39 -22.81 -7.77 -4.15
C GLN A 39 -24.16 -8.42 -4.44
N PHE A 40 -25.22 -7.61 -4.44
CA PHE A 40 -26.57 -8.09 -4.74
C PHE A 40 -26.69 -8.75 -6.12
N LEU A 41 -26.01 -8.21 -7.14
CA LEU A 41 -26.09 -8.71 -8.51
C LEU A 41 -25.22 -9.94 -8.78
N PHE A 42 -24.07 -10.07 -8.11
CA PHE A 42 -23.04 -11.04 -8.53
C PHE A 42 -22.41 -11.88 -7.42
N ALA A 43 -22.59 -11.58 -6.12
CA ALA A 43 -21.86 -12.27 -5.05
C ALA A 43 -22.11 -13.78 -5.00
N ASP A 44 -23.34 -14.22 -5.29
CA ASP A 44 -23.75 -15.62 -5.20
C ASP A 44 -23.83 -16.33 -6.58
N ALA A 45 -23.33 -15.70 -7.64
CA ALA A 45 -23.42 -16.28 -8.97
C ALA A 45 -22.49 -17.52 -9.08
N PRO A 46 -23.01 -18.71 -9.45
CA PRO A 46 -22.20 -19.93 -9.53
C PRO A 46 -21.19 -19.90 -10.70
N ALA A 47 -21.36 -18.97 -11.64
CA ALA A 47 -20.47 -18.72 -12.77
C ALA A 47 -20.57 -17.27 -13.21
N ALA A 48 -19.52 -16.77 -13.88
CA ALA A 48 -19.54 -15.46 -14.51
C ALA A 48 -20.65 -15.36 -15.59
N PRO A 49 -21.31 -14.19 -15.75
CA PRO A 49 -22.26 -13.98 -16.83
C PRO A 49 -21.62 -14.16 -18.21
N ASP A 50 -22.43 -14.50 -19.22
CA ASP A 50 -21.93 -14.66 -20.58
C ASP A 50 -21.51 -13.32 -21.21
N LEU A 51 -20.73 -13.39 -22.30
CA LEU A 51 -20.17 -12.22 -22.95
C LEU A 51 -21.27 -11.27 -23.45
N ALA A 52 -22.36 -11.83 -24.00
CA ALA A 52 -23.48 -11.06 -24.54
C ALA A 52 -24.19 -10.24 -23.45
N THR A 53 -24.29 -10.78 -22.23
CA THR A 53 -24.82 -10.08 -21.06
C THR A 53 -23.88 -8.98 -20.60
N LEU A 54 -22.59 -9.26 -20.47
CA LEU A 54 -21.60 -8.27 -20.00
C LEU A 54 -21.40 -7.10 -20.97
N GLN A 55 -21.52 -7.35 -22.28
CA GLN A 55 -21.45 -6.30 -23.30
C GLN A 55 -22.58 -5.27 -23.19
N GLN A 56 -23.69 -5.60 -22.52
CA GLN A 56 -24.81 -4.68 -22.30
C GLN A 56 -24.56 -3.71 -21.14
N PHE A 57 -23.49 -3.89 -20.38
CA PHE A 57 -23.22 -3.06 -19.21
C PHE A 57 -22.77 -1.66 -19.66
N PRO A 58 -23.26 -0.58 -19.02
CA PRO A 58 -22.92 0.79 -19.41
C PRO A 58 -21.52 1.21 -18.93
N TYR A 59 -20.75 0.29 -18.35
CA TYR A 59 -19.42 0.52 -17.81
C TYR A 59 -18.47 -0.64 -18.17
N PRO A 60 -17.15 -0.43 -18.14
CA PRO A 60 -16.19 -1.48 -18.45
C PRO A 60 -16.23 -2.64 -17.46
N VAL A 61 -16.16 -3.85 -18.00
CA VAL A 61 -16.11 -5.12 -17.26
C VAL A 61 -14.97 -5.97 -17.82
N THR A 62 -14.34 -6.75 -16.96
CA THR A 62 -13.36 -7.77 -17.35
C THR A 62 -13.73 -9.09 -16.70
N TYR A 63 -13.51 -10.20 -17.39
CA TYR A 63 -13.38 -11.47 -16.71
C TYR A 63 -12.08 -11.49 -15.90
N VAL A 64 -12.12 -12.15 -14.75
CA VAL A 64 -10.95 -12.43 -13.93
C VAL A 64 -10.96 -13.88 -13.48
N GLN A 65 -9.78 -14.48 -13.39
CA GLN A 65 -9.59 -15.80 -12.82
C GLN A 65 -8.27 -15.83 -12.06
N PHE A 66 -8.30 -16.29 -10.80
CA PHE A 66 -7.10 -16.45 -9.97
C PHE A 66 -6.75 -17.94 -9.90
N GLU A 67 -5.68 -18.36 -10.56
CA GLU A 67 -5.29 -19.78 -10.68
C GLU A 67 -6.48 -20.69 -11.04
N ASP A 68 -6.76 -21.69 -10.20
CA ASP A 68 -7.83 -22.67 -10.36
C ASP A 68 -9.19 -22.19 -9.82
N ALA A 69 -9.27 -20.95 -9.30
CA ALA A 69 -10.53 -20.38 -8.84
C ALA A 69 -11.53 -20.25 -10.01
N PRO A 70 -12.83 -20.35 -9.75
CA PRO A 70 -13.84 -20.09 -10.78
C PRO A 70 -13.66 -18.71 -11.40
N ARG A 71 -13.78 -18.63 -12.73
CA ARG A 71 -13.81 -17.35 -13.44
C ARG A 71 -14.98 -16.51 -12.93
N THR A 72 -14.71 -15.26 -12.60
CA THR A 72 -15.67 -14.24 -12.17
C THR A 72 -15.47 -12.95 -12.98
N ILE A 73 -16.09 -11.85 -12.57
CA ILE A 73 -15.96 -10.54 -13.21
C ILE A 73 -15.41 -9.49 -12.24
N LEU A 74 -14.69 -8.51 -12.79
CA LEU A 74 -14.42 -7.24 -12.14
C LEU A 74 -15.05 -6.09 -12.91
N VAL A 75 -15.52 -5.09 -12.19
CA VAL A 75 -16.11 -3.87 -12.73
C VAL A 75 -15.15 -2.70 -12.52
N LEU A 76 -14.97 -1.87 -13.55
CA LEU A 76 -14.16 -0.66 -13.44
C LEU A 76 -14.91 0.40 -12.64
N ALA A 77 -14.41 0.71 -11.43
CA ALA A 77 -14.99 1.76 -10.59
C ALA A 77 -14.40 3.14 -10.87
N ALA A 78 -13.13 3.21 -11.26
CA ALA A 78 -12.47 4.47 -11.58
C ALA A 78 -11.25 4.27 -12.47
N THR A 79 -10.91 5.31 -13.24
CA THR A 79 -9.73 5.39 -14.07
C THR A 79 -9.13 6.79 -14.01
N GLY A 80 -7.82 6.91 -14.14
CA GLY A 80 -7.09 8.17 -14.12
C GLY A 80 -5.58 7.95 -14.17
N ASN A 81 -4.79 8.99 -13.90
CA ASN A 81 -3.32 8.87 -13.94
C ASN A 81 -2.78 7.87 -12.90
N HIS A 82 -3.50 7.69 -11.79
CA HIS A 82 -3.20 6.80 -10.68
C HIS A 82 -3.51 5.31 -10.94
N GLY A 83 -4.10 4.97 -12.09
CA GLY A 83 -4.46 3.60 -12.45
C GLY A 83 -5.95 3.40 -12.73
N GLN A 84 -6.29 2.17 -13.10
CA GLN A 84 -7.66 1.67 -13.24
C GLN A 84 -7.98 0.81 -12.03
N TYR A 85 -9.06 1.13 -11.31
CA TYR A 85 -9.49 0.40 -10.13
C TYR A 85 -10.64 -0.53 -10.49
N TRP A 86 -10.39 -1.83 -10.41
CA TRP A 86 -11.32 -2.89 -10.76
C TRP A 86 -11.76 -3.63 -9.51
N PHE A 87 -13.07 -3.81 -9.31
CA PHE A 87 -13.63 -4.41 -8.10
C PHE A 87 -14.44 -5.67 -8.42
N SER A 88 -14.30 -6.68 -7.58
CA SER A 88 -15.21 -7.82 -7.54
C SER A 88 -16.42 -7.50 -6.65
N ALA A 89 -17.45 -8.35 -6.71
CA ALA A 89 -18.55 -8.28 -5.75
C ALA A 89 -18.09 -8.60 -4.32
N GLY A 90 -17.03 -9.39 -4.15
CA GLY A 90 -16.45 -9.73 -2.85
C GLY A 90 -15.60 -8.61 -2.22
N ASP A 91 -15.62 -7.39 -2.78
CA ASP A 91 -14.80 -6.25 -2.35
C ASP A 91 -13.27 -6.47 -2.50
N GLU A 92 -12.89 -7.49 -3.28
CA GLU A 92 -11.53 -7.62 -3.79
C GLU A 92 -11.31 -6.56 -4.87
N ALA A 93 -10.09 -6.03 -4.94
CA ALA A 93 -9.77 -5.08 -5.99
C ALA A 93 -8.42 -5.37 -6.63
N LEU A 94 -8.33 -5.07 -7.93
CA LEU A 94 -7.08 -4.98 -8.67
C LEU A 94 -6.91 -3.56 -9.18
N THR A 95 -5.73 -2.98 -8.95
CA THR A 95 -5.35 -1.75 -9.64
C THR A 95 -4.50 -2.10 -10.84
N LEU A 96 -4.97 -1.75 -12.03
CA LEU A 96 -4.25 -1.94 -13.28
C LEU A 96 -3.61 -0.63 -13.74
N TRP A 97 -2.44 -0.73 -14.36
CA TRP A 97 -1.88 0.36 -15.15
C TRP A 97 -1.44 -0.21 -16.49
N GLN A 98 -2.07 0.28 -17.57
CA GLN A 98 -1.81 -0.20 -18.93
C GLN A 98 -1.98 -1.73 -19.09
N GLY A 99 -2.97 -2.29 -18.39
CA GLY A 99 -3.22 -3.73 -18.36
C GLY A 99 -2.36 -4.51 -17.38
N ARG A 100 -1.30 -3.93 -16.79
CA ARG A 100 -0.51 -4.58 -15.74
C ARG A 100 -1.16 -4.48 -14.38
N VAL A 101 -1.21 -5.58 -13.62
CA VAL A 101 -1.60 -5.53 -12.21
C VAL A 101 -0.48 -4.88 -11.39
N ILE A 102 -0.74 -3.70 -10.82
CA ILE A 102 0.26 -2.96 -10.04
C ILE A 102 -0.04 -2.98 -8.54
N ARG A 103 -1.30 -3.22 -8.16
CA ARG A 103 -1.74 -3.44 -6.78
C ARG A 103 -2.91 -4.41 -6.71
N SER A 104 -3.10 -5.02 -5.54
CA SER A 104 -4.29 -5.77 -5.19
C SER A 104 -4.73 -5.45 -3.75
N SER A 105 -6.02 -5.62 -3.49
CA SER A 105 -6.65 -5.27 -2.22
C SER A 105 -7.66 -6.34 -1.82
N ALA A 106 -7.68 -6.67 -0.51
CA ALA A 106 -8.59 -7.66 0.08
C ALA A 106 -8.60 -9.04 -0.58
N LEU A 107 -7.50 -9.43 -1.22
CA LEU A 107 -7.29 -10.83 -1.56
C LEU A 107 -6.95 -11.62 -0.29
N GLU A 108 -7.45 -12.85 -0.19
CA GLU A 108 -7.41 -13.66 1.03
C GLU A 108 -5.98 -14.00 1.50
N ARG A 109 -5.03 -14.21 0.58
CA ARG A 109 -3.70 -14.73 0.92
C ARG A 109 -2.62 -13.66 1.04
N GLU A 110 -2.51 -12.81 0.02
CA GLU A 110 -1.44 -11.84 -0.16
C GLU A 110 -1.89 -10.65 -1.02
N ASN A 111 -1.53 -9.43 -0.62
CA ASN A 111 -1.88 -8.24 -1.37
C ASN A 111 -0.63 -7.54 -1.90
N ARG A 112 -0.57 -7.26 -3.20
CA ARG A 112 0.47 -6.42 -3.79
C ARG A 112 0.18 -4.98 -3.42
N VAL A 113 0.92 -4.42 -2.47
CA VAL A 113 0.68 -3.06 -1.96
C VAL A 113 1.44 -1.99 -2.74
N HIS A 114 2.54 -2.36 -3.42
CA HIS A 114 3.32 -1.44 -4.22
C HIS A 114 4.14 -2.14 -5.31
N THR A 115 4.31 -1.46 -6.44
CA THR A 115 5.24 -1.79 -7.53
C THR A 115 5.98 -0.51 -7.90
N ASP A 116 7.30 -0.53 -7.86
CA ASP A 116 8.12 0.62 -8.27
C ASP A 116 8.50 0.56 -9.76
N GLN A 117 9.20 1.59 -10.24
CA GLN A 117 9.75 1.66 -11.60
C GLN A 117 8.72 1.42 -12.72
N LEU A 118 7.43 1.77 -12.49
CA LEU A 118 6.36 1.59 -13.48
C LEU A 118 6.62 2.43 -14.73
N HIS A 119 7.15 3.64 -14.59
CA HIS A 119 7.54 4.48 -15.74
C HIS A 119 8.58 3.82 -16.69
N LYS A 120 9.28 2.76 -16.26
CA LYS A 120 10.23 1.95 -17.05
C LYS A 120 9.64 0.65 -17.58
N ASP A 121 8.36 0.38 -17.34
CA ASP A 121 7.67 -0.81 -17.82
C ASP A 121 7.65 -0.85 -19.36
N PRO A 122 8.24 -1.88 -19.99
CA PRO A 122 8.21 -2.06 -21.43
C PRO A 122 6.82 -2.09 -22.05
N LEU A 123 5.80 -2.54 -21.29
CA LEU A 123 4.43 -2.62 -21.77
C LEU A 123 3.90 -1.26 -22.23
N ALA A 124 4.33 -0.18 -21.57
CA ALA A 124 3.98 1.19 -21.94
C ALA A 124 4.48 1.59 -23.33
N CYS A 125 5.65 1.08 -23.73
CA CYS A 125 6.25 1.36 -25.04
C CYS A 125 5.57 0.56 -26.14
N TYR A 126 5.17 -0.68 -25.85
CA TYR A 126 4.47 -1.54 -26.81
C TYR A 126 3.03 -1.10 -27.07
N LEU A 127 2.43 -0.40 -26.12
CA LEU A 127 1.15 0.26 -26.32
C LEU A 127 1.39 1.55 -27.10
N GLU A 128 0.96 1.57 -28.36
CA GLU A 128 1.09 2.76 -29.20
C GLU A 128 0.28 3.88 -28.55
N GLN A 129 0.96 4.96 -28.15
CA GLN A 129 0.22 6.18 -27.84
C GLN A 129 -0.43 6.67 -29.13
N PRO A 130 -1.72 7.04 -29.09
CA PRO A 130 -2.37 7.61 -30.25
C PRO A 130 -1.48 8.73 -30.76
N THR A 131 -1.02 8.59 -32.00
CA THR A 131 -0.34 9.66 -32.73
C THR A 131 -1.25 10.87 -32.55
N GLU A 132 -0.77 11.92 -31.86
CA GLU A 132 -1.53 13.15 -31.67
C GLU A 132 -2.17 13.47 -33.01
N GLN A 133 -3.51 13.44 -33.06
CA GLN A 133 -4.23 13.66 -34.30
C GLN A 133 -3.62 14.91 -34.93
N PRO A 134 -3.15 14.85 -36.19
CA PRO A 134 -2.48 15.98 -36.79
C PRO A 134 -3.46 17.14 -36.72
N THR A 135 -3.17 18.09 -35.82
CA THR A 135 -3.97 19.29 -35.64
C THR A 135 -4.06 19.90 -37.03
N GLU A 136 -5.25 19.87 -37.63
CA GLU A 136 -5.49 20.34 -38.99
C GLU A 136 -5.03 21.80 -39.07
N GLN A 137 -3.80 22.03 -39.52
CA GLN A 137 -3.40 23.31 -40.07
C GLN A 137 -3.78 23.28 -41.54
N PRO A 138 -4.79 24.06 -41.97
CA PRO A 138 -5.11 24.17 -43.38
C PRO A 138 -4.10 25.11 -44.03
N GLN A 139 -3.27 24.60 -44.96
CA GLN A 139 -2.85 25.29 -46.20
C GLN A 139 -1.87 24.39 -46.98
N GLN A 140 -2.36 23.70 -48.02
CA GLN A 140 -2.32 24.11 -49.44
C GLN A 140 -0.97 23.87 -50.13
N GLN A 141 -0.99 22.86 -51.02
CA GLN A 141 -0.19 22.68 -52.26
C GLN A 141 1.34 22.51 -52.05
N SER A 142 1.99 21.44 -52.54
CA SER A 142 1.89 20.87 -53.88
C SER A 142 2.40 19.42 -53.91
N GLN A 143 1.92 18.71 -54.92
CA GLN A 143 2.01 17.28 -55.13
C GLN A 143 3.39 16.77 -55.58
N GLN A 144 3.52 15.44 -55.45
CA GLN A 144 4.44 14.53 -56.14
C GLN A 144 5.84 14.39 -55.55
N GLN A 145 6.00 13.45 -54.61
CA GLN A 145 7.03 12.41 -54.74
C GLN A 145 6.82 11.22 -53.79
N GLN A 146 6.65 10.05 -54.43
CA GLN A 146 7.06 8.71 -54.03
C GLN A 146 6.54 8.11 -52.71
N SER A 147 5.52 7.28 -52.89
CA SER A 147 5.13 6.14 -52.06
C SER A 147 6.30 5.15 -51.88
N GLN A 148 7.19 5.43 -50.94
CA GLN A 148 7.95 4.38 -50.27
C GLN A 148 7.06 3.84 -49.15
N GLN A 149 6.68 2.56 -49.27
CA GLN A 149 6.09 1.78 -48.18
C GLN A 149 7.10 1.73 -47.03
N GLN A 150 7.08 2.75 -46.18
CA GLN A 150 7.76 2.72 -44.90
C GLN A 150 7.04 1.66 -44.07
N GLN A 151 7.63 0.46 -44.02
CA GLN A 151 7.31 -0.48 -42.97
C GLN A 151 7.48 0.31 -41.66
N PRO A 152 6.45 0.36 -40.78
CA PRO A 152 6.53 1.08 -39.53
C PRO A 152 7.79 0.60 -38.81
N GLN A 153 8.75 1.50 -38.62
CA GLN A 153 9.98 1.19 -37.89
C GLN A 153 9.53 0.65 -36.54
N GLN A 154 9.77 -0.65 -36.29
CA GLN A 154 9.48 -1.27 -35.01
C GLN A 154 10.21 -0.46 -33.95
N GLN A 155 9.43 0.31 -33.19
CA GLN A 155 9.93 1.16 -32.13
C GLN A 155 10.74 0.27 -31.18
N ASN A 156 12.02 0.59 -30.98
CA ASN A 156 12.94 -0.23 -30.21
C ASN A 156 12.61 -0.10 -28.72
N CYS A 157 11.60 -0.85 -28.27
CA CYS A 157 11.20 -0.90 -26.88
C CYS A 157 12.23 -1.66 -26.06
N ARG A 158 12.56 -1.14 -24.88
CA ARG A 158 13.43 -1.84 -23.91
C ARG A 158 12.79 -3.18 -23.56
N SER A 159 13.52 -4.29 -23.69
CA SER A 159 12.99 -5.61 -23.31
C SER A 159 13.13 -5.89 -21.81
N ASN A 160 14.19 -5.40 -21.17
CA ASN A 160 14.49 -5.72 -19.77
C ASN A 160 13.82 -4.77 -18.78
N TRP A 161 13.21 -5.28 -17.72
CA TRP A 161 12.60 -4.49 -16.65
C TRP A 161 13.03 -4.98 -15.27
N GLN A 162 13.50 -4.05 -14.44
CA GLN A 162 13.88 -4.31 -13.06
C GLN A 162 13.05 -3.42 -12.14
N ARG A 163 12.55 -4.01 -11.07
CA ARG A 163 11.61 -3.39 -10.13
C ARG A 163 11.60 -4.11 -8.79
N ASN A 164 11.02 -3.47 -7.78
CA ASN A 164 10.62 -4.09 -6.54
C ASN A 164 9.10 -4.20 -6.49
N ILE A 165 8.61 -5.33 -5.99
CA ILE A 165 7.21 -5.54 -5.67
C ILE A 165 7.11 -5.74 -4.16
N GLN A 166 6.25 -4.98 -3.50
CA GLN A 166 5.96 -5.17 -2.09
C GLN A 166 4.63 -5.91 -1.91
N ILE A 167 4.66 -6.94 -1.09
CA ILE A 167 3.53 -7.81 -0.82
C ILE A 167 3.24 -7.78 0.67
N GLN A 168 2.00 -7.48 1.03
CA GLN A 168 1.47 -7.70 2.37
C GLN A 168 0.94 -9.12 2.47
N ARG A 169 1.43 -9.89 3.44
CA ARG A 169 1.04 -11.29 3.67
C ARG A 169 0.86 -11.58 5.16
N PRO A 170 0.06 -12.59 5.54
CA PRO A 170 0.03 -13.10 6.90
C PRO A 170 1.43 -13.48 7.37
N THR A 171 1.75 -13.20 8.64
CA THR A 171 3.00 -13.68 9.23
C THR A 171 2.92 -15.18 9.48
N ALA A 172 4.07 -15.82 9.74
CA ALA A 172 4.10 -17.23 10.14
C ALA A 172 3.30 -17.55 11.43
N ARG A 173 2.91 -16.53 12.20
CA ARG A 173 2.14 -16.65 13.45
C ARG A 173 0.69 -16.17 13.31
N TYR A 174 0.24 -15.90 12.09
CA TYR A 174 -1.12 -15.44 11.86
C TYR A 174 -2.16 -16.36 12.52
N THR A 175 -3.09 -15.77 13.26
CA THR A 175 -4.31 -16.45 13.69
C THR A 175 -5.51 -15.56 13.39
N PRO A 176 -6.70 -16.12 13.11
CA PRO A 176 -7.90 -15.30 12.89
C PRO A 176 -8.30 -14.41 14.08
N HIS A 177 -7.84 -14.71 15.30
CA HIS A 177 -8.11 -13.93 16.50
C HIS A 177 -7.06 -12.86 16.81
N ASP A 178 -5.88 -12.97 16.20
CA ASP A 178 -4.78 -12.00 16.25
C ASP A 178 -4.14 -11.91 14.86
N PRO A 179 -4.80 -11.22 13.91
CA PRO A 179 -4.35 -11.17 12.53
C PRO A 179 -3.10 -10.30 12.42
N GLN A 180 -1.96 -10.94 12.20
CA GLN A 180 -0.69 -10.26 11.99
C GLN A 180 -0.25 -10.36 10.53
N PHE A 181 0.14 -9.23 9.97
CA PHE A 181 0.63 -9.14 8.60
C PHE A 181 2.04 -8.56 8.56
N GLU A 182 2.76 -8.90 7.50
CA GLU A 182 4.02 -8.28 7.14
C GLU A 182 4.01 -7.82 5.69
N ILE A 183 4.59 -6.64 5.43
CA ILE A 183 5.05 -6.24 4.10
C ILE A 183 6.44 -6.85 3.86
N VAL A 184 6.61 -7.54 2.74
CA VAL A 184 7.90 -8.06 2.25
C VAL A 184 8.20 -7.50 0.86
N THR A 185 9.48 -7.41 0.53
CA THR A 185 9.95 -6.87 -0.75
C THR A 185 10.55 -7.98 -1.60
N LEU A 186 10.08 -8.10 -2.84
CA LEU A 186 10.65 -8.97 -3.85
C LEU A 186 11.38 -8.13 -4.90
N GLN A 187 12.64 -8.44 -5.16
CA GLN A 187 13.37 -7.87 -6.28
C GLN A 187 13.04 -8.67 -7.54
N VAL A 188 12.51 -7.99 -8.55
CA VAL A 188 12.00 -8.62 -9.76
C VAL A 188 12.79 -8.15 -10.97
N GLN A 189 13.26 -9.11 -11.75
CA GLN A 189 13.96 -8.86 -13.01
C GLN A 189 13.28 -9.68 -14.11
N SER A 190 12.93 -9.05 -15.22
CA SER A 190 12.26 -9.74 -16.33
C SER A 190 12.65 -9.19 -17.70
N GLU A 191 12.35 -9.97 -18.73
CA GLU A 191 12.58 -9.65 -20.13
C GLU A 191 11.30 -9.87 -20.95
N PHE A 192 11.00 -8.93 -21.84
CA PHE A 192 9.86 -8.97 -22.77
C PHE A 192 10.28 -9.46 -24.15
N GLN A 193 9.45 -10.32 -24.72
CA GLN A 193 9.53 -10.75 -26.11
C GLN A 193 8.20 -10.47 -26.81
N ARG A 194 8.25 -9.90 -28.01
CA ARG A 194 7.06 -9.60 -28.83
C ARG A 194 6.97 -10.54 -30.03
N ASN A 195 5.80 -11.15 -30.20
CA ASN A 195 5.44 -11.91 -31.39
C ASN A 195 4.10 -11.40 -31.93
N GLY A 196 4.17 -10.41 -32.83
CA GLY A 196 2.98 -9.73 -33.35
C GLY A 196 2.23 -8.96 -32.25
N ARG A 197 1.01 -9.42 -31.94
CA ARG A 197 0.14 -8.84 -30.89
C ARG A 197 0.35 -9.47 -29.52
N ASP A 198 1.07 -10.59 -29.45
CA ASP A 198 1.31 -11.29 -28.21
C ASP A 198 2.67 -10.87 -27.64
N LEU A 199 2.69 -10.49 -26.37
CA LEU A 199 3.88 -10.20 -25.59
C LEU A 199 4.03 -11.27 -24.51
N THR A 200 5.25 -11.73 -24.31
CA THR A 200 5.61 -12.62 -23.21
C THR A 200 6.64 -11.91 -22.34
N GLU A 201 6.45 -11.92 -21.02
CA GLU A 201 7.43 -11.46 -20.04
C GLU A 201 7.89 -12.63 -19.20
N GLN A 202 9.19 -12.94 -19.21
CA GLN A 202 9.77 -13.99 -18.38
C GLN A 202 10.74 -13.39 -17.38
N GLY A 203 10.76 -13.89 -16.16
CA GLY A 203 11.62 -13.32 -15.14
C GLY A 203 11.66 -14.10 -13.85
N THR A 204 12.37 -13.51 -12.88
CA THR A 204 12.51 -14.04 -11.53
C THR A 204 12.13 -12.99 -10.50
N ALA A 205 11.47 -13.41 -9.43
CA ALA A 205 11.17 -12.61 -8.26
C ALA A 205 11.88 -13.23 -7.05
N THR A 206 12.81 -12.49 -6.45
CA THR A 206 13.68 -13.00 -5.37
C THR A 206 13.46 -12.23 -4.07
N GLU A 207 13.21 -12.98 -3.00
CA GLU A 207 13.19 -12.51 -1.61
C GLU A 207 14.61 -12.66 -1.04
N TYR A 208 15.16 -11.57 -0.52
CA TYR A 208 16.50 -11.53 0.07
C TYR A 208 16.43 -11.30 1.58
N VAL A 209 17.33 -11.91 2.34
CA VAL A 209 17.50 -11.70 3.79
C VAL A 209 18.99 -11.63 4.10
N ALA A 210 19.44 -10.51 4.66
CA ALA A 210 20.83 -10.25 4.99
C ALA A 210 21.79 -10.49 3.79
N GLY A 211 21.43 -9.96 2.62
CA GLY A 211 22.16 -10.05 1.36
C GLY A 211 22.08 -11.41 0.66
N LYS A 212 21.31 -12.36 1.19
CA LYS A 212 21.21 -13.72 0.65
C LYS A 212 19.83 -13.97 0.08
N ALA A 213 19.77 -14.49 -1.14
CA ALA A 213 18.52 -14.99 -1.71
C ALA A 213 18.00 -16.14 -0.84
N VAL A 214 16.80 -15.97 -0.30
CA VAL A 214 16.12 -17.00 0.52
C VAL A 214 15.09 -17.75 -0.30
N LYS A 215 14.41 -17.04 -1.22
CA LYS A 215 13.37 -17.63 -2.06
C LYS A 215 13.38 -16.97 -3.44
N THR A 216 13.39 -17.77 -4.49
CA THR A 216 13.31 -17.31 -5.88
C THR A 216 12.11 -17.95 -6.55
N HIS A 217 11.37 -17.14 -7.31
CA HIS A 217 10.20 -17.54 -8.04
C HIS A 217 10.36 -17.18 -9.51
N ASP A 218 10.40 -18.19 -10.38
CA ASP A 218 10.34 -17.99 -11.81
C ASP A 218 8.89 -17.73 -12.23
N PHE A 219 8.68 -16.82 -13.18
CA PHE A 219 7.36 -16.53 -13.72
C PHE A 219 7.40 -16.23 -15.21
N SER A 220 6.23 -16.38 -15.86
CA SER A 220 6.01 -16.09 -17.27
C SER A 220 4.64 -15.45 -17.46
N ASN A 221 4.61 -14.13 -17.64
CA ASN A 221 3.39 -13.40 -17.95
C ASN A 221 3.15 -13.38 -19.46
N SER A 222 1.89 -13.29 -19.88
CA SER A 222 1.50 -13.07 -21.27
C SER A 222 0.52 -11.91 -21.37
N TYR A 223 0.62 -11.14 -22.45
CA TYR A 223 -0.26 -10.03 -22.76
C TYR A 223 -0.65 -10.10 -24.23
N ARG A 224 -1.94 -9.98 -24.52
CA ARG A 224 -2.45 -9.84 -25.88
C ARG A 224 -2.88 -8.41 -26.09
N LEU A 225 -2.24 -7.74 -27.05
CA LEU A 225 -2.59 -6.39 -27.45
C LEU A 225 -3.82 -6.40 -28.36
N SER A 226 -4.55 -5.30 -28.36
CA SER A 226 -5.56 -4.94 -29.36
C SER A 226 -4.93 -4.80 -30.77
N ILE A 227 -5.77 -4.73 -31.80
CA ILE A 227 -5.28 -4.66 -33.20
C ILE A 227 -4.56 -3.33 -33.46
N ASP A 228 -5.01 -2.27 -32.81
CA ASP A 228 -4.43 -0.91 -32.85
C ASP A 228 -3.32 -0.71 -31.80
N ASN A 229 -2.92 -1.76 -31.09
CA ASN A 229 -1.92 -1.71 -30.02
C ASN A 229 -2.23 -0.67 -28.92
N GLN A 230 -3.46 -0.21 -28.74
CA GLN A 230 -3.77 0.83 -27.73
C GLN A 230 -4.10 0.24 -26.35
N TYR A 231 -4.45 -1.04 -26.30
CA TYR A 231 -4.96 -1.74 -25.12
C TYR A 231 -4.38 -3.14 -25.00
N VAL A 232 -4.20 -3.60 -23.76
CA VAL A 232 -4.13 -5.03 -23.44
C VAL A 232 -5.56 -5.57 -23.34
N ILE A 233 -5.92 -6.53 -24.18
CA ILE A 233 -7.27 -7.12 -24.22
C ILE A 233 -7.37 -8.41 -23.41
N SER A 234 -6.24 -9.10 -23.20
CA SER A 234 -6.14 -10.24 -22.31
C SER A 234 -4.73 -10.34 -21.73
N SER A 235 -4.61 -10.84 -20.51
CA SER A 235 -3.31 -11.08 -19.88
C SER A 235 -3.36 -12.23 -18.89
N LYS A 236 -2.26 -12.96 -18.77
CA LYS A 236 -1.97 -13.86 -17.64
C LYS A 236 -0.76 -13.29 -16.90
N GLN A 237 -0.91 -12.97 -15.63
CA GLN A 237 0.10 -12.24 -14.86
C GLN A 237 0.35 -12.89 -13.52
N TRP A 238 1.60 -13.08 -13.17
CA TRP A 238 2.01 -13.50 -11.85
C TRP A 238 1.78 -12.38 -10.84
N LEU A 239 1.00 -12.69 -9.81
CA LEU A 239 0.55 -11.77 -8.78
C LEU A 239 1.44 -11.82 -7.54
N SER A 240 1.63 -13.01 -6.99
CA SER A 240 2.44 -13.22 -5.79
C SER A 240 2.77 -14.71 -5.59
N PRO A 241 3.69 -15.06 -4.66
CA PRO A 241 4.02 -16.46 -4.37
C PRO A 241 2.83 -17.33 -3.94
N GLN A 242 1.86 -16.78 -3.18
CA GLN A 242 0.73 -17.56 -2.64
C GLN A 242 -0.53 -17.52 -3.52
N HIS A 243 -0.65 -16.51 -4.38
CA HIS A 243 -1.75 -16.40 -5.33
C HIS A 243 -1.41 -16.96 -6.71
N GLY A 244 -0.14 -16.98 -7.09
CA GLY A 244 0.26 -17.40 -8.42
C GLY A 244 -0.24 -16.46 -9.51
N TYR A 245 -0.95 -16.95 -10.51
CA TYR A 245 -1.40 -16.18 -11.68
C TYR A 245 -2.82 -15.63 -11.57
N VAL A 246 -3.00 -14.43 -12.10
CA VAL A 246 -4.30 -13.85 -12.44
C VAL A 246 -4.44 -13.74 -13.96
N GLU A 247 -5.56 -14.23 -14.48
CA GLU A 247 -5.95 -14.10 -15.87
C GLU A 247 -7.05 -13.06 -16.00
N LEU A 248 -6.87 -12.12 -16.94
CA LEU A 248 -7.79 -11.04 -17.24
C LEU A 248 -8.18 -11.11 -18.71
N GLU A 249 -9.46 -10.91 -19.00
CA GLU A 249 -9.99 -10.79 -20.36
C GLU A 249 -10.99 -9.64 -20.40
N MET A 250 -10.58 -8.55 -21.06
CA MET A 250 -11.36 -7.31 -21.15
C MET A 250 -12.57 -7.54 -22.04
N VAL A 251 -13.78 -7.34 -21.49
CA VAL A 251 -15.02 -7.40 -22.27
C VAL A 251 -15.23 -6.09 -23.02
N ASN A 252 -15.11 -4.97 -22.30
CA ASN A 252 -15.20 -3.62 -22.82
C ASN A 252 -13.92 -2.86 -22.47
N LEU A 253 -13.32 -2.17 -23.44
CA LEU A 253 -12.01 -1.54 -23.27
C LEU A 253 -12.11 -0.28 -22.39
N ALA A 254 -11.27 -0.21 -21.36
CA ALA A 254 -11.02 1.01 -20.61
C ALA A 254 -9.88 1.80 -21.27
N ARG A 255 -10.04 3.12 -21.42
CA ARG A 255 -9.01 3.99 -22.03
C ARG A 255 -7.63 3.75 -21.37
N PRO A 256 -6.55 3.63 -22.17
CA PRO A 256 -5.20 3.51 -21.62
C PRO A 256 -4.82 4.80 -20.90
N ILE A 257 -3.90 4.67 -19.96
CA ILE A 257 -3.40 5.78 -19.17
C ILE A 257 -2.05 6.19 -19.76
N ALA A 258 -1.86 7.49 -20.01
CA ALA A 258 -0.59 8.00 -20.50
C ALA A 258 0.53 7.73 -19.48
N PRO A 259 1.70 7.24 -19.92
CA PRO A 259 2.86 7.11 -19.06
C PRO A 259 3.29 8.49 -18.56
N ARG A 260 3.73 8.54 -17.30
CA ARG A 260 4.28 9.74 -16.67
C ARG A 260 5.55 9.40 -15.92
N GLY A 261 6.30 10.44 -15.58
CA GLY A 261 7.61 10.34 -14.91
C GLY A 261 7.55 9.75 -13.51
N ASP A 262 8.72 9.69 -12.89
CA ASP A 262 8.99 9.00 -11.63
C ASP A 262 8.11 9.46 -10.46
N ALA A 263 7.78 8.53 -9.55
CA ALA A 263 7.24 8.85 -8.22
C ALA A 263 8.06 9.94 -7.54
N GLN A 264 7.39 11.01 -7.11
CA GLN A 264 7.99 12.05 -6.29
C GLN A 264 7.39 12.03 -4.89
N VAL A 265 8.21 12.42 -3.92
CA VAL A 265 7.68 12.83 -2.61
C VAL A 265 6.76 14.00 -2.88
N THR A 266 5.50 13.86 -2.50
CA THR A 266 4.50 14.89 -2.71
C THR A 266 3.96 15.34 -1.37
N ARG A 267 3.97 16.66 -1.18
CA ARG A 267 3.38 17.34 -0.03
C ARG A 267 2.25 18.21 -0.57
N PHE A 268 1.07 18.04 0.02
CA PHE A 268 -0.11 18.81 -0.36
C PHE A 268 -0.65 19.53 0.86
N GLN A 269 -1.08 20.76 0.64
CA GLN A 269 -1.86 21.52 1.59
C GLN A 269 -3.32 21.46 1.14
N VAL A 270 -4.20 20.96 2.00
CA VAL A 270 -5.64 20.87 1.75
C VAL A 270 -6.32 21.90 2.64
N PRO A 271 -6.67 23.08 2.11
CA PRO A 271 -7.30 24.12 2.91
C PRO A 271 -8.67 23.64 3.40
N ILE A 272 -9.00 23.97 4.63
CA ILE A 272 -10.32 23.72 5.19
C ILE A 272 -11.19 24.94 4.91
N THR A 273 -12.34 24.70 4.29
CA THR A 273 -13.36 25.73 4.11
C THR A 273 -14.59 25.35 4.91
N SER A 274 -15.23 26.32 5.55
CA SER A 274 -16.45 26.08 6.36
C SER A 274 -17.61 25.51 5.53
N GLU A 275 -17.59 25.71 4.21
CA GLU A 275 -18.66 25.32 3.29
C GLU A 275 -18.50 23.91 2.70
N ALA A 276 -17.27 23.35 2.71
CA ALA A 276 -17.00 22.02 2.16
C ALA A 276 -15.99 21.25 3.03
N GLN A 277 -16.44 20.11 3.56
CA GLN A 277 -15.61 19.13 4.27
C GLN A 277 -15.35 17.94 3.33
N PRO A 278 -14.39 18.06 2.39
CA PRO A 278 -14.17 17.00 1.42
C PRO A 278 -13.66 15.75 2.12
N ARG A 279 -14.16 14.59 1.70
CA ARG A 279 -13.49 13.33 1.97
C ARG A 279 -12.19 13.25 1.20
N LEU A 280 -11.21 12.54 1.76
CA LEU A 280 -9.89 12.35 1.17
C LEU A 280 -9.94 11.90 -0.31
N ARG A 281 -10.87 11.01 -0.66
CA ARG A 281 -11.06 10.54 -2.05
C ARG A 281 -11.22 11.70 -3.02
N TYR A 282 -12.05 12.69 -2.70
CA TYR A 282 -12.30 13.81 -3.59
C TYR A 282 -11.04 14.66 -3.80
N PHE A 283 -10.23 14.81 -2.75
CA PHE A 283 -8.93 15.46 -2.88
C PHE A 283 -8.00 14.69 -3.82
N VAL A 284 -7.88 13.37 -3.65
CA VAL A 284 -7.05 12.52 -4.53
C VAL A 284 -7.54 12.57 -5.98
N GLU A 285 -8.85 12.54 -6.18
CA GLU A 285 -9.47 12.59 -7.50
C GLU A 285 -9.32 13.96 -8.19
N ALA A 286 -9.31 15.05 -7.44
CA ALA A 286 -9.05 16.39 -7.95
C ALA A 286 -7.55 16.62 -8.26
N ASN A 287 -6.66 15.82 -7.67
CA ASN A 287 -5.21 15.98 -7.75
C ASN A 287 -4.52 14.78 -8.40
N GLN A 288 -5.21 14.04 -9.28
CA GLN A 288 -4.71 12.83 -9.92
C GLN A 288 -3.37 13.01 -10.61
N GLN A 289 -3.05 14.21 -11.10
CA GLN A 289 -1.77 14.50 -11.73
C GLN A 289 -0.56 14.32 -10.79
N HIS A 290 -0.76 14.37 -9.48
CA HIS A 290 0.28 14.21 -8.47
C HIS A 290 0.27 12.83 -7.79
N PHE A 291 -0.81 12.07 -7.98
CA PHE A 291 -0.90 10.68 -7.54
C PHE A 291 -0.56 9.79 -8.71
N TYR A 292 0.65 9.24 -8.66
CA TYR A 292 1.20 8.42 -9.73
C TYR A 292 0.82 6.96 -9.52
N PRO A 293 0.81 6.14 -10.59
CA PRO A 293 0.57 4.72 -10.43
C PRO A 293 1.66 4.06 -9.59
N ASP A 294 2.87 4.64 -9.49
CA ASP A 294 3.96 4.21 -8.60
C ASP A 294 3.98 4.94 -7.25
N SER A 295 2.93 5.69 -6.88
CA SER A 295 2.82 6.30 -5.54
C SER A 295 2.95 5.26 -4.41
N TYR A 296 3.76 5.57 -3.39
CA TYR A 296 3.95 4.68 -2.23
C TYR A 296 2.83 4.86 -1.19
N TRP A 297 1.63 4.37 -1.50
CA TRP A 297 0.44 4.52 -0.66
C TRP A 297 0.59 4.03 0.79
N PRO A 298 1.33 2.95 1.10
CA PRO A 298 1.58 2.57 2.50
C PRO A 298 2.24 3.69 3.31
N GLY A 299 3.05 4.54 2.69
CA GLY A 299 3.71 5.68 3.33
C GLY A 299 2.90 6.98 3.34
N LEU A 300 1.64 6.97 2.88
CA LEU A 300 0.80 8.16 2.95
C LEU A 300 0.52 8.52 4.42
N ARG A 301 0.62 9.82 4.74
CA ARG A 301 0.31 10.41 6.05
C ARG A 301 -0.57 11.64 5.89
N ILE A 302 -1.46 11.86 6.84
CA ILE A 302 -2.38 13.00 6.86
C ILE A 302 -2.22 13.70 8.20
N HIS A 303 -1.63 14.88 8.18
CA HIS A 303 -1.29 15.67 9.35
C HIS A 303 -2.23 16.87 9.49
N SER A 304 -2.33 17.37 10.70
CA SER A 304 -3.01 18.62 11.03
C SER A 304 -2.43 19.22 12.31
N ASP A 305 -2.57 20.53 12.47
CA ASP A 305 -1.97 21.25 13.60
C ASP A 305 -2.56 20.82 14.94
N GLU A 306 -3.88 20.58 15.00
CA GLU A 306 -4.53 20.13 16.24
C GLU A 306 -4.13 18.71 16.64
N LEU A 307 -3.92 17.81 15.66
CA LEU A 307 -3.36 16.49 15.96
C LEU A 307 -1.92 16.60 16.47
N ASP A 308 -1.11 17.45 15.85
CA ASP A 308 0.28 17.66 16.24
C ASP A 308 0.36 18.21 17.68
N GLU A 309 -0.51 19.16 18.06
CA GLU A 309 -0.58 19.68 19.43
C GLU A 309 -0.93 18.56 20.44
N ARG A 310 -1.97 17.77 20.16
CA ARG A 310 -2.36 16.63 21.02
C ARG A 310 -1.23 15.61 21.14
N PHE A 311 -0.52 15.37 20.04
CA PHE A 311 0.59 14.43 19.99
C PHE A 311 1.80 14.93 20.80
N VAL A 312 2.12 16.23 20.78
CA VAL A 312 3.17 16.84 21.63
C VAL A 312 2.89 16.60 23.11
N GLY A 313 1.62 16.71 23.54
CA GLY A 313 1.22 16.37 24.90
C GLY A 313 1.51 14.92 25.27
N ARG A 314 1.13 13.97 24.40
CA ARG A 314 1.42 12.53 24.57
C ARG A 314 2.91 12.24 24.57
N HIS A 315 3.65 12.83 23.64
CA HIS A 315 5.10 12.70 23.53
C HIS A 315 5.81 13.16 24.81
N THR A 316 5.40 14.32 25.35
CA THR A 316 5.91 14.84 26.62
C THR A 316 5.60 13.91 27.80
N GLY A 317 4.39 13.33 27.84
CA GLY A 317 4.02 12.33 28.84
C GLY A 317 4.90 11.08 28.77
N MET A 318 5.15 10.58 27.56
CA MET A 318 6.02 9.44 27.31
C MET A 318 7.47 9.71 27.72
N LEU A 319 7.99 10.91 27.43
CA LEU A 319 9.32 11.32 27.88
C LEU A 319 9.47 11.34 29.40
N LYS A 320 8.45 11.82 30.12
CA LYS A 320 8.44 11.76 31.59
C LYS A 320 8.49 10.31 32.07
N ARG A 321 7.74 9.42 31.41
CA ARG A 321 7.73 7.99 31.72
C ARG A 321 9.11 7.35 31.52
N LEU A 322 9.77 7.61 30.41
CA LEU A 322 11.14 7.12 30.16
C LEU A 322 12.15 7.65 31.19
N ARG A 323 12.03 8.91 31.62
CA ARG A 323 12.89 9.50 32.67
C ARG A 323 12.69 8.81 34.01
N MET A 324 11.44 8.58 34.42
CA MET A 324 11.15 7.82 35.64
C MET A 324 11.73 6.40 35.59
N LEU A 325 11.66 5.74 34.42
CA LEU A 325 12.28 4.43 34.24
C LEU A 325 13.81 4.47 34.47
N ALA A 326 14.50 5.46 33.90
CA ALA A 326 15.93 5.65 34.10
C ALA A 326 16.27 5.94 35.58
N GLU A 327 15.47 6.75 36.27
CA GLU A 327 15.65 7.05 37.70
C GLU A 327 15.47 5.82 38.59
N ILE A 328 14.53 4.93 38.26
CA ILE A 328 14.35 3.65 38.97
C ILE A 328 15.59 2.77 38.83
N TYR A 329 16.09 2.56 37.60
CA TYR A 329 17.31 1.77 37.40
C TYR A 329 18.53 2.39 38.07
N GLN A 330 18.63 3.72 38.09
CA GLN A 330 19.68 4.44 38.82
C GLN A 330 19.59 4.17 40.33
N HIS A 331 18.39 4.22 40.91
CA HIS A 331 18.17 3.95 42.33
C HIS A 331 18.50 2.49 42.69
N ASP A 332 18.16 1.55 41.81
CA ASP A 332 18.39 0.12 42.02
C ASP A 332 19.85 -0.31 41.73
N GLY A 333 20.68 0.60 41.21
CA GLY A 333 22.09 0.36 40.90
C GLY A 333 22.33 -0.43 39.61
N ASP A 334 21.32 -0.55 38.74
CA ASP A 334 21.45 -1.22 37.44
C ASP A 334 21.97 -0.26 36.37
N THR A 335 23.29 -0.13 36.32
CA THR A 335 23.96 0.84 35.44
C THR A 335 23.76 0.56 33.95
N GLU A 336 23.56 -0.70 33.54
CA GLU A 336 23.36 -1.08 32.14
C GLU A 336 21.96 -0.67 31.67
N LEU A 337 20.93 -1.00 32.46
CA LEU A 337 19.55 -0.63 32.16
C LEU A 337 19.30 0.88 32.29
N GLU A 338 19.97 1.56 33.24
CA GLU A 338 19.94 3.02 33.32
C GLU A 338 20.46 3.66 32.02
N GLN A 339 21.63 3.22 31.52
CA GLN A 339 22.20 3.74 30.29
C GLN A 339 21.30 3.46 29.08
N ALA A 340 20.73 2.25 29.00
CA ALA A 340 19.78 1.89 27.96
C ALA A 340 18.52 2.79 27.98
N ALA A 341 17.95 3.05 29.17
CA ALA A 341 16.82 3.95 29.33
C ALA A 341 17.18 5.40 28.95
N ARG A 342 18.38 5.88 29.33
CA ARG A 342 18.88 7.21 28.91
C ARG A 342 19.09 7.31 27.40
N GLN A 343 19.57 6.26 26.75
CA GLN A 343 19.67 6.18 25.30
C GLN A 343 18.29 6.27 24.63
N LEU A 344 17.29 5.55 25.15
CA LEU A 344 15.90 5.66 24.66
C LEU A 344 15.36 7.08 24.78
N ILE A 345 15.60 7.77 25.91
CA ILE A 345 15.20 9.18 26.08
C ILE A 345 15.82 10.04 24.99
N GLN A 346 17.14 9.95 24.79
CA GLN A 346 17.84 10.77 23.80
C GLN A 346 17.31 10.53 22.39
N GLN A 347 17.11 9.27 22.00
CA GLN A 347 16.61 8.95 20.67
C GLN A 347 15.15 9.33 20.48
N PHE A 348 14.28 9.06 21.47
CA PHE A 348 12.85 9.40 21.42
C PHE A 348 12.61 10.91 21.23
N GLN A 349 13.52 11.75 21.73
CA GLN A 349 13.51 13.20 21.50
C GLN A 349 13.88 13.61 20.06
N GLN A 350 14.65 12.77 19.36
CA GLN A 350 15.18 13.05 18.02
C GLN A 350 14.39 12.39 16.90
N TRP A 351 13.48 11.47 17.22
CA TRP A 351 12.66 10.81 16.21
C TRP A 351 11.78 11.83 15.46
N PRO A 352 11.79 11.85 14.12
CA PRO A 352 10.99 12.75 13.29
C PRO A 352 9.54 12.27 13.27
N MET A 353 8.84 12.39 14.38
CA MET A 353 7.45 11.95 14.52
C MET A 353 6.50 13.12 14.31
N ARG A 354 5.42 12.86 13.60
CA ARG A 354 4.33 13.80 13.36
C ARG A 354 3.00 13.07 13.31
N ALA A 355 2.00 13.59 13.99
CA ALA A 355 0.73 12.91 14.17
C ALA A 355 0.05 12.65 12.81
N SER A 356 -0.56 11.48 12.64
CA SER A 356 -1.26 11.12 11.40
C SER A 356 -2.61 10.50 11.73
N TYR A 357 -3.65 10.86 10.96
CA TYR A 357 -5.00 10.29 11.11
C TYR A 357 -5.05 8.81 10.77
N VAL A 358 -4.45 8.46 9.63
CA VAL A 358 -4.54 7.13 9.05
C VAL A 358 -3.15 6.69 8.64
N HIS A 359 -2.91 5.39 8.75
CA HIS A 359 -1.74 4.71 8.25
C HIS A 359 -2.22 3.66 7.24
N GLY A 360 -1.43 3.39 6.19
CA GLY A 360 -1.74 2.27 5.30
C GLY A 360 -2.99 2.45 4.45
N LEU A 361 -3.24 3.66 3.97
CA LEU A 361 -4.34 3.90 3.07
C LEU A 361 -4.23 3.07 1.79
N ASP A 362 -5.29 2.32 1.50
CA ASP A 362 -5.45 1.61 0.26
C ASP A 362 -6.33 2.45 -0.68
N PRO A 363 -5.81 2.90 -1.84
CA PRO A 363 -6.55 3.74 -2.76
C PRO A 363 -7.78 3.06 -3.38
N ALA A 364 -7.82 1.72 -3.44
CA ALA A 364 -9.02 1.00 -3.81
C ALA A 364 -10.05 1.04 -2.67
N LYS A 365 -9.65 0.70 -1.44
CA LYS A 365 -10.56 0.73 -0.28
C LYS A 365 -11.06 2.12 0.07
N MET A 366 -10.30 3.18 -0.22
CA MET A 366 -10.77 4.57 -0.11
C MET A 366 -12.05 4.85 -0.92
N ARG A 367 -12.38 4.00 -1.89
CA ARG A 367 -13.61 4.09 -2.68
C ARG A 367 -14.79 3.36 -2.05
N THR A 368 -14.52 2.27 -1.34
CA THR A 368 -15.56 1.35 -0.86
C THR A 368 -15.78 1.40 0.65
N ALA A 369 -14.80 1.88 1.41
CA ALA A 369 -14.77 1.84 2.86
C ALA A 369 -14.44 3.21 3.48
N LEU A 370 -15.17 3.57 4.54
CA LEU A 370 -15.10 4.90 5.15
C LEU A 370 -13.82 5.11 5.96
N GLU A 371 -13.28 4.06 6.57
CA GLU A 371 -12.03 4.09 7.34
C GLU A 371 -10.82 4.47 6.46
N HIS A 372 -10.88 4.13 5.18
CA HIS A 372 -9.87 4.52 4.19
C HIS A 372 -10.19 5.86 3.50
N ASN A 373 -11.30 6.51 3.87
CA ASN A 373 -11.77 7.74 3.23
C ASN A 373 -12.23 8.78 4.26
N PRO A 374 -11.33 9.22 5.16
CA PRO A 374 -11.67 10.14 6.24
C PRO A 374 -12.21 11.47 5.70
N VAL A 375 -13.10 12.09 6.48
CA VAL A 375 -13.59 13.44 6.22
C VAL A 375 -12.54 14.44 6.71
N LEU A 376 -12.08 15.32 5.83
CA LEU A 376 -11.17 16.41 6.17
C LEU A 376 -12.02 17.60 6.66
N ASN A 377 -12.12 17.78 7.98
CA ASN A 377 -13.08 18.70 8.61
C ASN A 377 -12.39 19.68 9.59
N ALA A 378 -13.08 20.77 9.92
CA ALA A 378 -12.53 21.85 10.76
C ALA A 378 -12.37 21.53 12.25
N ARG A 379 -12.76 20.33 12.71
CA ARG A 379 -12.59 19.89 14.11
C ARG A 379 -11.18 19.35 14.40
N ASP A 380 -10.37 19.30 13.37
CA ASP A 380 -9.21 18.44 13.28
C ASP A 380 -8.03 19.21 12.67
N ALA A 381 -8.27 20.27 11.90
CA ALA A 381 -7.30 21.30 11.59
C ALA A 381 -7.98 22.68 11.57
N GLU A 382 -7.23 23.73 11.89
CA GLU A 382 -7.71 25.11 11.84
C GLU A 382 -7.65 25.67 10.42
N ASP A 383 -6.48 25.57 9.77
CA ASP A 383 -6.24 26.17 8.45
C ASP A 383 -6.25 25.13 7.32
N ALA A 384 -5.43 24.08 7.46
CA ALA A 384 -5.24 23.09 6.41
C ALA A 384 -4.80 21.73 6.96
N TYR A 385 -5.08 20.69 6.19
CA TYR A 385 -4.39 19.41 6.34
C TYR A 385 -3.13 19.39 5.49
N GLU A 386 -2.10 18.70 5.99
CA GLU A 386 -0.95 18.36 5.18
C GLU A 386 -0.95 16.86 4.84
N ILE A 387 -1.07 16.56 3.55
CA ILE A 387 -1.00 15.19 3.04
C ILE A 387 0.41 14.97 2.51
N VAL A 388 1.09 13.96 3.06
CA VAL A 388 2.45 13.59 2.69
C VAL A 388 2.43 12.20 2.09
N LEU A 389 3.02 12.04 0.91
CA LEU A 389 3.29 10.75 0.31
C LEU A 389 4.80 10.61 0.16
N ALA A 390 5.40 9.68 0.91
CA ALA A 390 6.83 9.45 0.87
C ALA A 390 7.14 7.94 0.87
N PRO A 391 8.17 7.49 0.13
CA PRO A 391 8.62 6.11 0.20
C PRO A 391 9.16 5.83 1.61
N ALA A 392 8.92 4.62 2.10
CA ALA A 392 9.46 4.18 3.38
C ALA A 392 10.73 3.34 3.17
N SER A 393 11.79 3.71 3.89
CA SER A 393 13.02 2.91 4.01
C SER A 393 12.98 2.02 5.26
N SER A 394 13.96 1.14 5.38
CA SER A 394 14.22 0.41 6.64
C SER A 394 15.04 1.30 7.57
N THR A 395 14.54 1.55 8.78
CA THR A 395 15.22 2.34 9.81
C THR A 395 15.33 1.52 11.09
N GLN A 396 16.47 1.58 11.78
CA GLN A 396 16.63 0.97 13.10
C GLN A 396 16.78 2.06 14.16
N VAL A 397 16.04 1.93 15.26
CA VAL A 397 16.05 2.87 16.38
C VAL A 397 16.04 2.12 17.71
N GLY A 398 16.33 2.83 18.78
CA GLY A 398 16.30 2.37 20.16
C GLY A 398 17.67 2.03 20.74
N VAL A 399 17.71 1.09 21.68
CA VAL A 399 18.92 0.76 22.42
C VAL A 399 19.90 -0.04 21.58
N SER A 400 21.18 0.13 21.87
CA SER A 400 22.27 -0.66 21.32
C SER A 400 23.07 -1.28 22.48
N ASN A 401 23.73 -2.41 22.24
CA ASN A 401 24.67 -3.05 23.17
C ASN A 401 24.07 -3.66 24.45
N LEU A 402 22.75 -3.81 24.54
CA LEU A 402 22.11 -4.52 25.65
C LEU A 402 22.06 -6.03 25.39
N ILE A 403 22.37 -6.85 26.38
CA ILE A 403 22.39 -8.32 26.22
C ILE A 403 20.98 -8.87 25.94
N LYS A 404 19.98 -8.38 26.68
CA LYS A 404 18.58 -8.78 26.55
C LYS A 404 17.78 -7.64 25.96
N THR A 405 17.35 -7.82 24.72
CA THR A 405 16.53 -6.82 24.03
C THR A 405 15.24 -7.44 23.54
N GLU A 406 14.27 -6.57 23.33
CA GLU A 406 13.04 -6.89 22.65
C GLU A 406 12.95 -6.03 21.38
N ARG A 407 12.43 -6.61 20.30
CA ARG A 407 12.38 -5.96 19.00
C ARG A 407 10.95 -5.84 18.51
N TRP A 408 10.63 -4.69 17.93
CA TRP A 408 9.33 -4.41 17.34
C TRP A 408 9.52 -3.89 15.91
N LEU A 409 8.72 -4.38 14.98
CA LEU A 409 8.62 -3.88 13.62
C LEU A 409 7.37 -3.03 13.48
N ILE A 410 7.56 -1.80 13.04
CA ILE A 410 6.50 -0.84 12.74
C ILE A 410 6.53 -0.59 11.25
N GLN A 411 5.50 -1.07 10.55
CA GLN A 411 5.42 -1.00 9.10
C GLN A 411 4.78 0.31 8.62
N PRO A 412 5.04 0.74 7.38
CA PRO A 412 4.51 2.00 6.87
C PRO A 412 2.98 2.05 6.89
N ASN A 413 2.32 0.91 6.71
CA ASN A 413 0.87 0.82 6.80
C ASN A 413 0.30 0.92 8.22
N GLY A 414 1.16 1.11 9.24
CA GLY A 414 0.77 1.21 10.64
C GLY A 414 0.78 -0.13 11.37
N ASN A 415 0.99 -1.26 10.70
CA ASN A 415 1.06 -2.54 11.41
C ASN A 415 2.24 -2.56 12.38
N ILE A 416 1.97 -2.92 13.63
CA ILE A 416 2.98 -3.13 14.67
C ILE A 416 3.03 -4.61 14.98
N ARG A 417 4.25 -5.16 15.08
CA ARG A 417 4.47 -6.52 15.51
C ARG A 417 5.74 -6.65 16.35
N GLN A 418 5.68 -7.46 17.39
CA GLN A 418 6.86 -7.91 18.12
C GLN A 418 7.62 -8.95 17.28
N LEU A 419 8.93 -8.76 17.14
CA LEU A 419 9.83 -9.64 16.41
C LEU A 419 10.43 -10.68 17.35
N GLU A 420 10.68 -11.88 16.83
CA GLU A 420 11.41 -12.87 17.60
C GLU A 420 12.88 -12.45 17.81
N PRO A 421 13.52 -12.89 18.91
CA PRO A 421 14.90 -12.49 19.24
C PRO A 421 15.93 -12.71 18.13
N ARG A 422 15.66 -13.63 17.19
CA ARG A 422 16.54 -13.97 16.06
C ARG A 422 15.87 -13.81 14.70
N GLU A 423 14.71 -13.17 14.65
CA GLU A 423 14.01 -12.92 13.40
C GLU A 423 14.84 -12.00 12.52
N LYS A 424 15.18 -12.49 11.33
CA LYS A 424 15.83 -11.70 10.30
C LYS A 424 14.75 -11.12 9.40
N LEU A 425 14.86 -9.83 9.14
CA LEU A 425 13.95 -9.13 8.24
C LEU A 425 14.41 -9.29 6.80
N ASN A 426 13.46 -9.18 5.88
CA ASN A 426 13.75 -9.17 4.46
C ASN A 426 14.53 -7.90 4.07
N ASP A 427 15.47 -8.05 3.14
CA ASP A 427 16.22 -6.93 2.58
C ASP A 427 15.26 -6.02 1.83
N GLY A 428 15.31 -4.73 2.17
CA GLY A 428 14.36 -3.75 1.65
C GLY A 428 12.95 -3.89 2.24
N GLN A 429 12.74 -4.67 3.30
CA GLN A 429 11.51 -4.63 4.08
C GLN A 429 11.33 -3.21 4.67
N PRO A 430 10.28 -2.48 4.28
CA PRO A 430 10.11 -1.12 4.73
C PRO A 430 9.58 -1.08 6.17
N GLY A 431 9.97 -0.06 6.92
CA GLY A 431 9.49 0.15 8.28
C GLY A 431 10.60 0.49 9.27
N ILE A 432 10.21 0.57 10.53
CA ILE A 432 11.09 0.93 11.63
C ILE A 432 11.23 -0.27 12.56
N VAL A 433 12.46 -0.64 12.87
CA VAL A 433 12.78 -1.65 13.87
C VAL A 433 13.16 -0.94 15.14
N LEU A 434 12.28 -0.99 16.14
CA LEU A 434 12.58 -0.56 17.50
C LEU A 434 13.28 -1.71 18.23
N THR A 435 14.47 -1.47 18.75
CA THR A 435 15.13 -2.35 19.73
C THR A 435 15.03 -1.69 21.10
N SER A 436 14.42 -2.35 22.08
CA SER A 436 14.19 -1.81 23.42
C SER A 436 14.66 -2.78 24.51
N ILE A 437 14.54 -2.35 25.77
CA ILE A 437 14.80 -3.18 26.95
C ILE A 437 13.83 -4.35 26.98
N ALA A 438 14.30 -5.56 27.27
CA ALA A 438 13.44 -6.74 27.33
C ALA A 438 12.34 -6.61 28.39
N GLU A 439 11.11 -7.06 28.09
CA GLU A 439 9.99 -7.01 29.04
C GLU A 439 10.31 -7.62 30.42
N SER A 440 11.14 -8.66 30.46
CA SER A 440 11.56 -9.31 31.72
C SER A 440 12.36 -8.39 32.64
N ASP A 441 13.02 -7.38 32.07
CA ASP A 441 13.88 -6.44 32.78
C ASP A 441 13.14 -5.11 33.05
N LEU A 442 11.90 -4.96 32.59
CA LEU A 442 11.04 -3.80 32.87
C LEU A 442 10.31 -3.96 34.21
N PRO A 443 10.30 -2.93 35.08
CA PRO A 443 9.45 -2.93 36.27
C PRO A 443 7.97 -3.08 35.88
N SER A 444 7.16 -3.66 36.78
CA SER A 444 5.75 -3.99 36.50
C SER A 444 4.93 -2.81 35.97
N GLY A 445 5.16 -1.60 36.46
CA GLY A 445 4.51 -0.36 36.02
C GLY A 445 4.97 0.17 34.65
N PHE A 446 5.91 -0.50 33.98
CA PHE A 446 6.51 -0.08 32.71
C PHE A 446 6.49 -1.17 31.62
N ARG A 447 5.84 -2.31 31.85
CA ARG A 447 5.86 -3.44 30.89
C ARG A 447 5.28 -3.10 29.50
N ASP A 448 4.37 -2.14 29.44
CA ASP A 448 3.77 -1.64 28.20
C ASP A 448 4.62 -0.58 27.47
N ILE A 449 5.78 -0.18 28.01
CA ILE A 449 6.59 0.92 27.44
C ILE A 449 7.04 0.61 26.00
N ASN A 450 7.37 -0.65 25.71
CA ASN A 450 7.82 -1.07 24.38
C ASN A 450 6.69 -0.95 23.34
N ALA A 451 5.48 -1.41 23.70
CA ALA A 451 4.29 -1.27 22.87
C ALA A 451 3.93 0.21 22.65
N GLN A 452 4.04 1.05 23.70
CA GLN A 452 3.79 2.48 23.58
C GLN A 452 4.80 3.17 22.64
N LEU A 453 6.09 2.89 22.79
CA LEU A 453 7.12 3.40 21.88
C LEU A 453 6.85 2.97 20.41
N ALA A 454 6.43 1.72 20.20
CA ALA A 454 6.06 1.25 18.87
C ALA A 454 4.83 2.00 18.30
N MET A 455 3.83 2.32 19.12
CA MET A 455 2.69 3.16 18.71
C MET A 455 3.13 4.57 18.30
N PHE A 456 4.05 5.19 19.03
CA PHE A 456 4.62 6.48 18.63
C PHE A 456 5.31 6.40 17.26
N LEU A 457 6.02 5.31 16.97
CA LEU A 457 6.73 5.12 15.71
C LEU A 457 5.81 4.92 14.50
N GLN A 458 4.52 4.62 14.65
CA GLN A 458 3.57 4.62 13.51
C GLN A 458 3.49 6.01 12.86
N HIS A 459 3.69 7.05 13.67
CA HIS A 459 3.65 8.46 13.30
C HIS A 459 4.98 8.99 12.76
N TRP A 460 5.87 8.12 12.27
CA TRP A 460 7.11 8.56 11.63
C TRP A 460 6.85 9.35 10.35
N ASP A 461 7.49 10.53 10.22
CA ASP A 461 7.46 11.34 9.01
C ASP A 461 8.53 10.86 8.02
N TYR A 462 8.12 10.00 7.08
CA TYR A 462 9.00 9.48 6.04
C TYR A 462 9.52 10.54 5.06
N SER A 463 8.95 11.75 5.03
CA SER A 463 9.43 12.81 4.12
C SER A 463 10.79 13.38 4.54
N GLN A 464 11.11 13.36 5.84
CA GLN A 464 12.38 13.88 6.36
C GLN A 464 13.60 13.10 5.83
N GLY A 465 13.50 11.77 5.75
CA GLY A 465 14.59 10.91 5.23
C GLY A 465 14.71 10.92 3.70
N ALA A 466 13.62 11.25 2.99
CA ALA A 466 13.62 11.27 1.54
C ALA A 466 14.36 12.51 0.98
N GLN A 467 14.31 13.65 1.68
CA GLN A 467 14.98 14.90 1.27
C GLN A 467 16.51 14.77 1.27
N THR A 468 17.09 14.05 2.24
CA THR A 468 18.54 13.84 2.32
C THR A 468 19.08 12.93 1.23
N SER A 469 18.25 12.04 0.69
CA SER A 469 18.66 11.05 -0.30
C SER A 469 18.67 11.61 -1.73
N GLY A 470 17.80 12.59 -2.03
CA GLY A 470 17.68 13.20 -3.36
C GLY A 470 18.76 14.22 -3.73
N ALA A 471 19.51 14.74 -2.75
CA ALA A 471 20.55 15.75 -2.98
C ALA A 471 21.90 15.16 -3.40
N GLY A 472 22.09 13.84 -3.31
CA GLY A 472 23.38 13.16 -3.57
C GLY A 472 23.56 12.58 -4.98
N ASN A 473 22.54 12.63 -5.84
CA ASN A 473 22.57 12.05 -7.19
C ASN A 473 22.16 13.08 -8.26
N LYS A 474 22.82 14.23 -8.31
CA LYS A 474 22.75 15.17 -9.44
C LYS A 474 24.12 15.46 -10.00
#